data_AF-A0A849YXJ9-F1
#
_entry.id   AF-A0A849YXJ9-F1
#
_cell.length_a   1.000
_cell.length_b   1.000
_cell.length_c   1.000
_cell.angle_alpha   90.00
_cell.angle_beta   90.00
_cell.angle_gamma   90.00
#
_symmetry.space_group_name_H-M   'P 1'
#
loop_
_entity.id
_entity.type
_entity.pdbx_description
1 polymer ?
#
loop_
_entity_poly.entity_id
_entity_poly.type
_entity_poly.pdbx_seq_one_letter_code
_entity_poly.pdbx_strand_id
1 'polypeptide(L)' 'MTSLVIGLDASTTACKAIVTSPTGTIESEGRATYGLSNPGPDAWEQ' A
#
# COMPACT_ATOMS: atom_id res chain seq x y z
N MET A 1 11.49 -23.25 -7.26
CA MET A 1 11.03 -22.04 -6.57
C MET A 1 10.34 -21.15 -7.59
N THR A 2 9.11 -20.73 -7.33
CA THR A 2 8.37 -19.78 -8.18
C THR A 2 8.69 -18.36 -7.72
N SER A 3 9.03 -17.46 -8.64
CA SER A 3 9.27 -16.05 -8.32
C SER A 3 7.98 -15.35 -7.92
N LEU A 4 8.03 -14.54 -6.86
CA LEU A 4 6.93 -13.69 -6.42
C LEU A 4 7.28 -12.22 -6.68
N VAL A 5 6.26 -11.40 -6.94
CA VAL A 5 6.40 -9.95 -7.11
C VAL A 5 5.62 -9.26 -5.99
N ILE A 6 6.16 -8.17 -5.45
CA ILE A 6 5.46 -7.31 -4.50
C ILE A 6 5.04 -6.01 -5.19
N GLY A 7 3.73 -5.75 -5.21
CA GLY A 7 3.16 -4.47 -5.59
C GLY A 7 2.95 -3.60 -4.35
N LEU A 8 3.31 -2.32 -4.44
CA LEU A 8 3.05 -1.33 -3.40
C LEU A 8 2.03 -0.32 -3.91
N ASP A 9 0.93 -0.19 -3.18
CA ASP A 9 -0.09 0.84 -3.36
C ASP A 9 0.02 1.82 -2.19
N ALA A 10 0.66 2.96 -2.44
CA ALA A 10 0.87 4.04 -1.48
C ALA A 10 -0.17 5.13 -1.71
N SER A 11 -1.20 5.13 -0.87
CA SER A 11 -2.36 6.03 -0.96
C SER A 11 -2.31 7.14 0.10
N THR A 12 -3.39 7.93 0.25
CA THR A 12 -3.38 9.08 1.16
C THR A 12 -3.32 8.71 2.65
N THR A 13 -3.90 7.59 3.08
CA THR A 13 -4.03 7.25 4.52
C THR A 13 -3.54 5.84 4.87
N ALA A 14 -3.05 5.10 3.88
CA ALA A 14 -2.55 3.76 4.07
C ALA A 14 -1.64 3.36 2.92
N CYS A 15 -0.75 2.41 3.21
CA CYS A 15 0.00 1.66 2.22
C CYS A 15 -0.44 0.20 2.25
N LYS A 16 -0.63 -0.39 1.07
CA LYS A 16 -0.91 -1.81 0.89
C LYS A 16 0.24 -2.47 0.13
N ALA A 17 0.70 -3.61 0.64
CA ALA A 17 1.59 -4.52 -0.05
C ALA A 17 0.79 -5.72 -0.54
N ILE A 18 0.96 -6.09 -1.81
CA ILE A 18 0.29 -7.24 -2.43
C ILE A 18 1.36 -8.13 -3.04
N VAL A 19 1.39 -9.40 -2.65
CA VAL A 19 2.29 -10.39 -3.22
C VAL A 19 1.54 -11.17 -4.30
N THR A 20 2.06 -11.18 -5.51
CA THR A 20 1.49 -11.90 -6.64
C THR A 20 2.43 -12.98 -7.18
N SER A 21 1.86 -14.08 -7.61
CA SER A 21 2.55 -15.14 -8.33
C SER A 21 2.58 -14.85 -9.84
N PRO A 22 3.40 -15.59 -10.63
CA PRO A 22 3.51 -15.36 -12.07
C PRO A 22 2.22 -15.60 -12.85
N THR A 23 1.26 -16.34 -12.27
CA THR A 23 -0.07 -16.55 -12.88
C THR A 23 -1.03 -15.40 -12.62
N GLY A 24 -0.59 -14.35 -11.89
CA GLY A 24 -1.42 -13.23 -11.48
C GLY A 24 -2.26 -13.50 -10.23
N THR A 25 -2.05 -14.64 -9.54
CA THR A 25 -2.75 -14.94 -8.29
C THR A 25 -2.21 -14.07 -7.17
N ILE A 26 -3.10 -13.48 -6.36
CA ILE A 26 -2.72 -12.81 -5.12
C ILE A 26 -2.50 -13.88 -4.05
N GLU A 27 -1.26 -14.00 -3.60
CA GLU A 27 -0.85 -14.99 -2.60
C GLU A 27 -0.99 -14.45 -1.17
N SER A 28 -0.75 -13.16 -0.98
CA SER A 28 -0.93 -12.49 0.31
C SER A 28 -1.06 -10.97 0.17
N GLU A 29 -1.61 -10.35 1.19
CA GLU A 29 -1.67 -8.89 1.30
C GLU A 29 -1.45 -8.42 2.73
N GLY A 30 -0.88 -7.22 2.86
CA GLY A 30 -0.71 -6.51 4.12
C GLY A 30 -1.09 -5.04 3.96
N ARG A 31 -1.68 -4.44 4.99
CA ARG A 31 -2.08 -3.03 4.99
C ARG A 31 -1.63 -2.37 6.29
N ALA A 32 -1.00 -1.20 6.16
CA ALA A 32 -0.66 -0.33 7.28
C ALA A 32 -1.29 1.05 7.04
N THR A 33 -1.92 1.61 8.08
CA THR A 33 -2.52 2.95 8.05
C THR A 33 -1.57 3.98 8.66
N TYR A 34 -1.66 5.22 8.20
CA TYR A 34 -1.01 6.39 8.78
C TYR A 34 -2.00 7.56 8.84
N GLY A 35 -1.75 8.49 9.77
CA GLY A 35 -2.60 9.67 9.95
C GLY A 35 -2.43 10.67 8.81
N LEU A 36 -3.49 11.44 8.55
CA LEU A 36 -3.44 12.63 7.72
C LEU A 36 -3.55 13.84 8.64
N SER A 37 -2.55 14.71 8.62
CA SER A 37 -2.55 15.96 9.40
C SER A 37 -3.07 17.12 8.55
N ASN A 38 -3.82 18.01 9.19
CA ASN A 38 -4.25 19.30 8.63
C ASN A 38 -3.72 20.42 9.52
N PRO A 39 -2.53 20.97 9.23
CA PRO A 39 -1.95 22.04 10.03
C PRO A 39 -2.61 23.41 9.78
N GLY A 40 -3.45 23.53 8.74
CA GLY A 40 -4.17 24.75 8.40
C GLY A 40 -5.10 24.60 7.19
N PRO A 41 -5.95 25.60 6.91
CA PRO A 41 -6.86 25.56 5.77
C PRO A 41 -6.12 25.22 4.46
N ASP A 42 -6.65 24.25 3.73
CA ASP A 42 -6.09 23.73 2.46
C ASP A 42 -4.66 23.16 2.54
N ALA A 43 -4.16 22.85 3.74
CA ALA A 43 -2.89 22.16 3.95
C ALA A 43 -3.11 20.71 4.41
N TRP A 44 -2.43 19.77 3.77
CA TRP A 44 -2.51 18.33 4.07
C TRP A 44 -1.12 17.69 4.04
N GLU A 45 -0.79 16.90 5.07
CA GLU A 45 0.49 16.19 5.17
C GLU A 45 0.33 14.79 5.77
N GLN A 46 1.23 13.88 5.39
CA GLN A 46 1.27 12.45 5.77
C GLN A 46 2.68 12.10 6.27
#